data_AF-A0A7I8K4Z9-F1
#
_entry.id   AF-A0A7I8K4Z9-F1
#
_cell.length_a   1.000
_cell.length_b   1.000
_cell.length_c   1.000
_cell.angle_alpha   90.00
_cell.angle_beta   90.00
_cell.angle_gamma   90.00
#
_symmetry.space_group_name_H-M   'P 1'
#
loop_
_entity.id
_entity.type
_entity.pdbx_description
1 polymer ?
#
loop_
_entity_poly.entity_id
_entity_poly.type
_entity_poly.pdbx_seq_one_letter_code
_entity_poly.pdbx_strand_id
1 'polypeptide(L)'
;MLFLRRAISSSNYSYSASCAVRASPVVVPSRCSSSGLSSSSPGVVDGKLGIHVFRCPDAVGIVAKITECIASRGGNLHGVDVFVPEDKPIFYARSEFVFDPASWPRKVMDIDFLHIKKLFNADQSLVRVPGMDPKFKIAILASKQDHCLIDVLHGWQDGRLPVHINCVISNHKRAPNTHVIRFLERNGVPYHYLPTTPVNKREDEILDLIGDSDFLVLARYMQILSGRFLRCYGKDIINIHHGLLPSFKGGNPSRQAYDAGVKLIGATSHFVTEELDEGPIIEQMVERVSHRDNLRSFVQKSENLEKQCLAKAIRSYCELRVLPYEVKKTVVF
;
A
#
# COMPACT_ATOMS: atom_id res chain seq x y z
N MET A 1 -8.11 46.24 -32.28
CA MET A 1 -9.53 45.99 -32.66
C MET A 1 -9.90 44.63 -32.07
N LEU A 2 -10.85 44.40 -31.19
CA LEU A 2 -11.99 45.17 -30.68
C LEU A 2 -12.10 44.92 -29.17
N PHE A 3 -12.44 45.96 -28.42
CA PHE A 3 -12.94 45.91 -27.05
C PHE A 3 -14.38 45.37 -27.02
N LEU A 4 -14.81 44.73 -25.92
CA LEU A 4 -16.10 45.06 -25.29
C LEU A 4 -16.16 44.64 -23.82
N ARG A 5 -16.71 45.55 -23.02
CA ARG A 5 -16.87 45.60 -21.56
C ARG A 5 -18.38 45.58 -21.23
N ARG A 6 -18.71 45.13 -20.00
CA ARG A 6 -19.92 45.38 -19.16
C ARG A 6 -21.23 44.69 -19.60
N ALA A 7 -22.20 44.33 -18.74
CA ALA A 7 -22.58 44.73 -17.37
C ALA A 7 -23.27 43.53 -16.62
N ILE A 8 -23.06 43.32 -15.31
CA ILE A 8 -23.92 43.65 -14.14
C ILE A 8 -25.40 43.22 -14.24
N SER A 9 -25.82 42.26 -13.41
CA SER A 9 -27.09 42.36 -12.64
C SER A 9 -26.99 41.58 -11.32
N SER A 10 -27.28 42.30 -10.24
CA SER A 10 -27.45 41.89 -8.86
C SER A 10 -28.81 41.25 -8.58
N SER A 11 -28.88 40.28 -7.68
CA SER A 11 -30.09 40.02 -6.89
C SER A 11 -29.73 39.45 -5.52
N ASN A 12 -30.17 40.20 -4.51
CA ASN A 12 -29.99 40.00 -3.08
C ASN A 12 -30.78 38.80 -2.55
N TYR A 13 -30.21 38.05 -1.61
CA TYR A 13 -30.98 37.40 -0.55
C TYR A 13 -30.29 37.63 0.80
N SER A 14 -30.90 38.55 1.55
CA SER A 14 -30.69 38.82 2.96
C SER A 14 -31.59 37.90 3.78
N TYR A 15 -31.04 37.15 4.75
CA TYR A 15 -31.80 36.69 5.90
C TYR A 15 -31.02 36.95 7.19
N SER A 16 -31.76 37.50 8.14
CA SER A 16 -31.36 38.15 9.38
C SER A 16 -30.85 37.19 10.45
N ALA A 17 -29.88 37.68 11.21
CA ALA A 17 -29.53 37.16 12.53
C ALA A 17 -30.64 37.46 13.55
N SER A 18 -30.94 36.50 14.43
CA SER A 18 -31.57 36.76 15.73
C SER A 18 -30.78 36.07 16.83
N CYS A 19 -30.63 36.80 17.94
CA CYS A 19 -29.77 36.53 19.07
C CYS A 19 -30.52 35.83 20.22
N ALA A 20 -29.75 35.13 21.06
CA ALA A 20 -30.02 34.69 22.45
C ALA A 20 -31.10 33.59 22.64
N VAL A 21 -30.96 32.60 23.53
CA VAL A 21 -30.57 32.65 24.95
C VAL A 21 -30.02 31.26 25.38
N ARG A 22 -29.02 31.26 26.27
CA ARG A 22 -28.48 30.09 27.00
C ARG A 22 -29.48 29.61 28.07
N ALA A 23 -29.72 28.30 28.16
CA ALA A 23 -30.29 27.67 29.35
C ALA A 23 -29.48 26.42 29.74
N SER A 24 -28.96 26.43 30.97
CA SER A 24 -28.22 25.34 31.60
C SER A 24 -29.16 24.20 32.02
N PRO A 25 -28.67 22.96 32.17
CA PRO A 25 -29.51 21.79 32.44
C PRO A 25 -29.86 21.67 33.94
N VAL A 26 -31.13 21.34 34.21
CA VAL A 26 -31.63 20.97 35.53
C VAL A 26 -31.34 19.49 35.77
N VAL A 27 -30.55 19.20 36.82
CA VAL A 27 -30.27 17.86 37.33
C VAL A 27 -31.38 17.46 38.28
N VAL A 28 -32.09 16.36 38.00
CA VAL A 28 -33.06 15.74 38.91
C VAL A 28 -32.58 14.31 39.20
N PRO A 29 -32.39 13.90 40.47
CA PRO A 29 -31.95 12.55 40.80
C PRO A 29 -33.15 11.62 40.96
N SER A 30 -33.33 10.67 40.04
CA SER A 30 -34.31 9.58 40.22
C SER A 30 -33.59 8.29 40.62
N ARG A 31 -33.70 7.91 41.89
CA ARG A 31 -33.48 6.54 42.36
C ARG A 31 -34.69 5.70 41.97
N CYS A 32 -34.49 4.72 41.09
CA CYS A 32 -35.41 3.60 40.93
C CYS A 32 -34.61 2.30 40.92
N SER A 33 -34.78 1.53 41.99
CA SER A 33 -34.41 0.13 42.09
C SER A 33 -35.53 -0.69 41.49
N SER A 34 -35.28 -1.44 40.42
CA SER A 34 -36.15 -2.55 40.02
C SER A 34 -35.38 -3.52 39.13
N SER A 35 -35.20 -4.72 39.69
CA SER A 35 -34.84 -5.98 39.03
C SER A 35 -35.60 -6.20 37.72
N GLY A 36 -34.89 -6.51 36.64
CA GLY A 36 -35.49 -6.88 35.36
C GLY A 36 -34.45 -7.42 34.40
N LEU A 37 -34.50 -8.74 34.20
CA LEU A 37 -33.91 -9.58 33.14
C LEU A 37 -32.82 -8.96 32.26
N SER A 38 -31.60 -9.48 32.41
CA SER A 38 -30.53 -9.35 31.43
C SER A 38 -30.92 -10.02 30.12
N SER A 39 -31.43 -9.24 29.17
CA SER A 39 -31.40 -9.62 27.76
C SER A 39 -29.93 -9.56 27.32
N SER A 40 -29.24 -10.70 27.41
CA SER A 40 -27.96 -10.88 26.74
C SER A 40 -28.20 -10.75 25.25
N SER A 41 -27.78 -9.62 24.67
CA SER A 41 -27.56 -9.50 23.23
C SER A 41 -26.74 -10.72 22.77
N PRO A 42 -27.10 -11.39 21.66
CA PRO A 42 -26.27 -12.47 21.14
C PRO A 42 -24.88 -11.89 20.90
N GLY A 43 -23.87 -12.54 21.50
CA GLY A 43 -22.53 -12.01 21.65
C GLY A 43 -22.02 -11.41 20.35
N VAL A 44 -21.40 -10.23 20.45
CA VAL A 44 -20.58 -9.69 19.38
C VAL A 44 -19.46 -10.72 19.17
N VAL A 45 -19.65 -11.57 18.16
CA VAL A 45 -18.65 -12.55 17.75
C VAL A 45 -17.46 -11.72 17.27
N ASP A 46 -16.30 -11.90 17.90
CA ASP A 46 -15.03 -11.26 17.49
C ASP A 46 -14.55 -11.90 16.17
N GLY A 47 -15.29 -11.60 15.10
CA GLY A 47 -15.03 -12.11 13.77
C GLY A 47 -13.67 -11.63 13.27
N LYS A 48 -12.93 -12.52 12.61
CA LYS A 48 -11.64 -12.20 12.01
C LYS A 48 -11.84 -11.85 10.54
N LEU A 49 -11.08 -10.85 10.07
CA LEU A 49 -11.00 -10.50 8.66
C LEU A 49 -10.20 -11.57 7.90
N GLY A 50 -10.81 -12.15 6.88
CA GLY A 50 -10.17 -12.96 5.85
C GLY A 50 -10.13 -12.21 4.52
N ILE A 51 -9.04 -12.40 3.78
CA ILE A 51 -8.85 -11.90 2.43
C ILE A 51 -8.51 -13.12 1.56
N HIS A 52 -9.33 -13.40 0.57
CA HIS A 52 -9.08 -14.44 -0.42
C HIS A 52 -8.84 -13.80 -1.77
N VAL A 53 -7.79 -14.25 -2.45
CA VAL A 53 -7.43 -13.82 -3.79
C VAL A 53 -7.35 -15.02 -4.71
N PHE A 54 -7.97 -14.89 -5.87
CA PHE A 54 -8.17 -15.97 -6.81
C PHE A 54 -7.82 -15.54 -8.24
N ARG A 55 -7.09 -16.39 -8.95
CA ARG A 55 -6.75 -16.22 -10.37
C ARG A 55 -6.83 -17.56 -11.07
N CYS A 56 -7.66 -17.65 -12.11
CA CYS A 56 -7.86 -18.87 -12.89
C CYS A 56 -8.25 -18.55 -14.34
N PRO A 57 -8.27 -19.55 -15.24
CA PRO A 57 -9.02 -19.43 -16.49
C PRO A 57 -10.47 -19.06 -16.22
N ASP A 58 -11.04 -18.16 -17.03
CA ASP A 58 -12.42 -17.73 -16.84
C ASP A 58 -13.43 -18.85 -17.11
N ALA A 59 -14.43 -18.96 -16.24
CA ALA A 59 -15.44 -20.01 -16.28
C ALA A 59 -16.71 -19.59 -15.52
N VAL A 60 -17.86 -20.07 -15.99
CA VAL A 60 -19.13 -19.85 -15.30
C VAL A 60 -19.09 -20.52 -13.92
N GLY A 61 -19.55 -19.80 -12.89
CA GLY A 61 -19.74 -20.33 -11.54
C GLY A 61 -18.58 -20.11 -10.57
N ILE A 62 -17.48 -19.48 -10.97
CA ILE A 62 -16.34 -19.18 -10.08
C ILE A 62 -16.79 -18.36 -8.86
N VAL A 63 -17.42 -17.21 -9.11
CA VAL A 63 -17.91 -16.32 -8.04
C VAL A 63 -18.89 -17.06 -7.15
N ALA A 64 -19.87 -17.75 -7.74
CA ALA A 64 -20.88 -18.51 -6.99
C ALA A 64 -20.23 -19.53 -6.02
N LYS A 65 -19.25 -20.30 -6.49
CA LYS A 65 -18.56 -21.31 -5.66
C LYS A 65 -17.70 -20.70 -4.56
N ILE A 66 -17.01 -19.59 -4.82
CA ILE A 66 -16.24 -18.87 -3.79
C ILE A 66 -17.19 -18.31 -2.72
N THR A 67 -18.25 -17.63 -3.13
CA THR A 67 -19.21 -17.02 -2.19
C THR A 67 -20.00 -18.08 -1.42
N GLU A 68 -20.37 -19.19 -2.07
CA GLU A 68 -21.04 -20.33 -1.43
C GLU A 68 -20.14 -20.97 -0.36
N CYS A 69 -18.85 -21.17 -0.68
CA CYS A 69 -17.89 -21.69 0.28
C CYS A 69 -17.80 -20.81 1.53
N ILE A 70 -17.63 -19.50 1.35
CA ILE A 70 -17.55 -18.54 2.46
C ILE A 70 -18.85 -18.55 3.28
N ALA A 71 -20.01 -18.45 2.62
CA ALA A 71 -21.31 -18.40 3.29
C ALA A 71 -21.65 -19.72 4.02
N SER A 72 -21.33 -20.88 3.44
CA SER A 72 -21.57 -22.21 4.03
C SER A 72 -20.81 -22.44 5.34
N ARG A 73 -19.76 -21.65 5.57
CA ARG A 73 -18.92 -21.67 6.77
C ARG A 73 -19.27 -20.54 7.75
N GLY A 74 -20.36 -19.82 7.50
CA GLY A 74 -20.81 -18.69 8.33
C GLY A 74 -20.02 -17.41 8.12
N GLY A 75 -19.21 -17.32 7.04
CA GLY A 75 -18.51 -16.09 6.68
C GLY A 75 -19.44 -15.08 6.02
N ASN A 76 -19.27 -13.80 6.36
CA ASN A 76 -19.98 -12.68 5.76
C ASN A 76 -19.04 -11.86 4.87
N LEU A 77 -19.42 -11.63 3.62
CA LEU A 77 -18.64 -10.84 2.67
C LEU A 77 -18.76 -9.34 3.00
N HIS A 78 -17.63 -8.64 3.01
CA HIS A 78 -17.55 -7.18 3.14
C HIS A 78 -17.30 -6.51 1.79
N GLY A 79 -16.53 -7.16 0.92
CA GLY A 79 -16.21 -6.67 -0.41
C GLY A 79 -15.87 -7.83 -1.33
N VAL A 80 -16.30 -7.74 -2.57
CA VAL A 80 -15.94 -8.68 -3.64
C VAL A 80 -15.63 -7.86 -4.87
N ASP A 81 -14.38 -7.91 -5.29
CA ASP A 81 -13.91 -7.28 -6.51
C ASP A 81 -13.63 -8.39 -7.54
N VAL A 82 -14.11 -8.20 -8.76
CA VAL A 82 -13.93 -9.13 -9.87
C VAL A 82 -13.43 -8.36 -11.08
N PHE A 83 -12.44 -8.91 -11.76
CA PHE A 83 -11.93 -8.39 -13.02
C PHE A 83 -11.72 -9.53 -14.01
N VAL A 84 -12.35 -9.39 -15.18
CA VAL A 84 -12.19 -10.29 -16.34
C VAL A 84 -11.84 -9.40 -17.53
N PRO A 85 -10.63 -9.51 -18.11
CA PRO A 85 -10.28 -8.77 -19.32
C PRO A 85 -11.11 -9.24 -20.52
N GLU A 86 -11.55 -8.32 -21.36
CA GLU A 86 -12.34 -8.64 -22.57
C GLU A 86 -11.59 -9.55 -23.54
N ASP A 87 -10.28 -9.33 -23.70
CA ASP A 87 -9.47 -10.01 -24.72
C ASP A 87 -8.86 -11.33 -24.26
N LYS A 88 -9.06 -11.74 -22.99
CA LYS A 88 -8.38 -12.91 -22.42
C LYS A 88 -9.30 -13.72 -21.51
N PRO A 89 -9.31 -15.05 -21.64
CA PRO A 89 -10.14 -15.93 -20.81
C PRO A 89 -9.48 -16.15 -19.44
N ILE A 90 -9.23 -15.09 -18.69
CA ILE A 90 -8.62 -15.12 -17.36
C ILE A 90 -9.50 -14.33 -16.39
N PHE A 91 -9.65 -14.87 -15.19
CA PHE A 91 -10.49 -14.33 -14.14
C PHE A 91 -9.62 -13.95 -12.94
N TYR A 92 -9.90 -12.78 -12.38
CA TYR A 92 -9.31 -12.29 -11.14
C TYR A 92 -10.42 -11.96 -10.15
N ALA A 93 -10.25 -12.38 -8.89
CA ALA A 93 -11.11 -11.95 -7.81
C ALA A 93 -10.36 -11.70 -6.51
N ARG A 94 -10.90 -10.78 -5.73
CA ARG A 94 -10.51 -10.53 -4.35
C ARG A 94 -11.76 -10.43 -3.50
N SER A 95 -11.82 -11.27 -2.47
CA SER A 95 -12.94 -11.32 -1.53
C SER A 95 -12.45 -10.96 -0.13
N GLU A 96 -13.02 -9.90 0.45
CA GLU A 96 -12.89 -9.59 1.86
C GLU A 96 -14.10 -10.12 2.62
N PHE A 97 -13.87 -10.84 3.70
CA PHE A 97 -14.94 -11.40 4.51
C PHE A 97 -14.60 -11.41 5.98
N VAL A 98 -15.60 -11.40 6.84
CA VAL A 98 -15.46 -11.65 8.27
C VAL A 98 -16.02 -13.03 8.59
N PHE A 99 -15.27 -13.81 9.37
CA PHE A 99 -15.66 -15.15 9.76
C PHE A 99 -15.35 -15.40 11.23
N ASP A 100 -16.01 -16.39 11.81
CA ASP A 100 -15.70 -16.89 13.14
C ASP A 100 -14.71 -18.05 13.06
N PRO A 101 -13.50 -17.95 13.64
CA PRO A 101 -12.53 -19.06 13.65
C PRO A 101 -13.02 -20.34 14.31
N ALA A 102 -14.01 -20.28 15.22
CA ALA A 102 -14.60 -21.48 15.80
C ALA A 102 -15.48 -22.23 14.78
N SER A 103 -16.19 -21.49 13.94
CA SER A 103 -17.06 -22.02 12.87
C SER A 103 -16.26 -22.44 11.63
N TRP A 104 -15.18 -21.73 11.30
CA TRP A 104 -14.31 -22.01 10.16
C TRP A 104 -12.83 -22.02 10.55
N PRO A 105 -12.33 -23.13 11.13
CA PRO A 105 -10.94 -23.23 11.55
C PRO A 105 -9.97 -23.11 10.35
N ARG A 106 -8.80 -22.48 10.58
CA ARG A 106 -7.83 -22.17 9.51
C ARG A 106 -7.47 -23.38 8.63
N LYS A 107 -7.20 -24.54 9.22
CA LYS A 107 -6.87 -25.76 8.45
C LYS A 107 -8.00 -26.19 7.51
N VAL A 108 -9.25 -25.98 7.91
CA VAL A 108 -10.43 -26.31 7.09
C VAL A 108 -10.58 -25.29 5.97
N MET A 109 -10.39 -24.00 6.27
CA MET A 109 -10.36 -22.93 5.28
C MET A 109 -9.32 -23.16 4.17
N ASP A 110 -8.11 -23.58 4.54
CA ASP A 110 -7.07 -23.90 3.57
C ASP A 110 -7.48 -25.07 2.65
N ILE A 111 -8.14 -26.10 3.20
CA ILE A 111 -8.67 -27.25 2.44
C ILE A 111 -9.80 -26.80 1.50
N ASP A 112 -10.74 -25.99 1.98
CA ASP A 112 -11.89 -25.54 1.20
C ASP A 112 -11.44 -24.71 -0.01
N PHE A 113 -10.56 -23.72 0.20
CA PHE A 113 -10.02 -22.91 -0.90
C PHE A 113 -9.09 -23.70 -1.83
N LEU A 114 -8.44 -24.77 -1.35
CA LEU A 114 -7.68 -25.70 -2.18
C LEU A 114 -8.60 -26.53 -3.07
N HIS A 115 -9.78 -26.94 -2.60
CA HIS A 115 -10.76 -27.63 -3.43
C HIS A 115 -11.25 -26.73 -4.57
N ILE A 116 -11.56 -25.47 -4.28
CA ILE A 116 -11.96 -24.49 -5.31
C ILE A 116 -10.81 -24.24 -6.29
N LYS A 117 -9.57 -24.11 -5.78
CA LYS A 117 -8.37 -23.99 -6.64
C LYS A 117 -8.30 -25.12 -7.66
N LYS A 118 -8.50 -26.37 -7.22
CA LYS A 118 -8.48 -27.55 -8.09
C LYS A 118 -9.66 -27.59 -9.05
N LEU A 119 -10.86 -27.21 -8.59
CA LEU A 119 -12.08 -27.22 -9.40
C LEU A 119 -11.97 -26.34 -10.65
N PHE A 120 -11.36 -25.16 -10.51
CA PHE A 120 -11.22 -24.19 -11.60
C PHE A 120 -9.81 -24.15 -12.23
N ASN A 121 -8.94 -25.11 -11.91
CA ASN A 121 -7.54 -25.14 -12.37
C ASN A 121 -6.84 -23.78 -12.15
N ALA A 122 -7.02 -23.20 -10.96
CA ALA A 122 -6.57 -21.86 -10.67
C ALA A 122 -5.04 -21.80 -10.47
N ASP A 123 -4.40 -20.85 -11.15
CA ASP A 123 -2.98 -20.53 -10.96
C ASP A 123 -2.73 -20.15 -9.49
N GLN A 124 -3.63 -19.32 -8.94
CA GLN A 124 -3.51 -18.73 -7.62
C GLN A 124 -4.82 -18.83 -6.84
N SER A 125 -4.71 -19.30 -5.60
CA SER A 125 -5.77 -19.25 -4.58
C SER A 125 -5.04 -19.02 -3.27
N LEU A 126 -5.00 -17.77 -2.82
CA LEU A 126 -4.30 -17.35 -1.62
C LEU A 126 -5.31 -16.84 -0.61
N VAL A 127 -5.23 -17.33 0.63
CA VAL A 127 -6.01 -16.80 1.75
C VAL A 127 -5.08 -16.23 2.80
N ARG A 128 -5.41 -15.03 3.27
CA ARG A 128 -4.73 -14.33 4.37
C ARG A 128 -5.74 -13.95 5.43
N VAL A 129 -5.40 -14.16 6.69
CA VAL A 129 -6.15 -13.72 7.86
C VAL A 129 -5.23 -12.81 8.66
N PRO A 130 -5.23 -11.48 8.44
CA PRO A 130 -4.24 -10.57 9.02
C PRO A 130 -4.13 -10.62 10.56
N GLY A 131 -5.22 -10.97 11.26
CA GLY A 131 -5.23 -11.13 12.71
C GLY A 131 -4.65 -12.45 13.23
N MET A 132 -4.31 -13.40 12.35
CA MET A 132 -3.78 -14.72 12.69
C MET A 132 -2.45 -15.03 11.99
N ASP A 133 -2.26 -14.49 10.79
CA ASP A 133 -1.06 -14.73 9.98
C ASP A 133 0.11 -13.85 10.41
N PRO A 134 1.35 -14.34 10.22
CA PRO A 134 2.52 -13.49 10.39
C PRO A 134 2.46 -12.30 9.43
N LYS A 135 2.86 -11.12 9.94
CA LYS A 135 3.09 -9.94 9.09
C LYS A 135 4.15 -10.26 8.05
N PHE A 136 4.04 -9.62 6.88
CA PHE A 136 5.09 -9.74 5.88
C PHE A 136 6.40 -9.16 6.43
N LYS A 137 7.47 -9.93 6.34
CA LYS A 137 8.83 -9.52 6.67
C LYS A 137 9.43 -8.77 5.49
N ILE A 138 9.96 -7.58 5.74
CA ILE A 138 10.60 -6.76 4.69
C ILE A 138 11.99 -6.34 5.08
N ALA A 139 12.87 -6.23 4.09
CA ALA A 139 14.08 -5.44 4.19
C ALA A 139 13.91 -4.15 3.38
N ILE A 140 14.52 -3.07 3.85
CA ILE A 140 14.46 -1.76 3.18
C ILE A 140 15.86 -1.37 2.73
N LEU A 141 16.04 -1.13 1.44
CA LEU A 141 17.26 -0.53 0.89
C LEU A 141 17.05 0.98 0.73
N ALA A 142 18.02 1.77 1.19
CA ALA A 142 18.01 3.22 1.07
C ALA A 142 19.39 3.76 0.70
N SER A 143 19.44 4.93 0.06
CA SER A 143 20.70 5.64 -0.19
C SER A 143 20.84 6.87 0.70
N LYS A 144 21.08 8.07 0.15
CA LYS A 144 21.30 9.30 0.94
C LYS A 144 20.00 10.00 1.36
N GLN A 145 18.95 9.89 0.55
CA GLN A 145 17.69 10.58 0.77
C GLN A 145 16.83 9.80 1.77
N ASP A 146 16.36 10.49 2.80
CA ASP A 146 15.74 9.84 3.97
C ASP A 146 14.22 9.87 3.93
N HIS A 147 13.61 10.76 3.14
CA HIS A 147 12.18 11.06 3.23
C HIS A 147 11.29 9.81 3.12
N CYS A 148 11.52 8.95 2.14
CA CYS A 148 10.77 7.69 1.99
C CYS A 148 11.06 6.71 3.14
N LEU A 149 12.32 6.56 3.55
CA LEU A 149 12.70 5.66 4.65
C LEU A 149 12.03 6.09 5.96
N ILE A 150 12.09 7.38 6.29
CA ILE A 150 11.46 7.94 7.50
C ILE A 150 9.95 7.67 7.48
N ASP A 151 9.29 7.92 6.34
CA ASP A 151 7.84 7.77 6.24
C ASP A 151 7.40 6.31 6.40
N VAL A 152 8.14 5.37 5.80
CA VAL A 152 7.91 3.93 5.99
C VAL A 152 8.13 3.53 7.45
N LEU A 153 9.24 3.97 8.07
CA LEU A 153 9.53 3.66 9.48
C LEU A 153 8.45 4.20 10.42
N HIS A 154 8.03 5.46 10.23
CA HIS A 154 6.98 6.08 11.02
C HIS A 154 5.62 5.40 10.80
N GLY A 155 5.26 5.09 9.55
CA GLY A 155 4.04 4.37 9.23
C GLY A 155 4.00 2.96 9.82
N TRP A 156 5.17 2.30 9.91
CA TRP A 156 5.30 1.02 10.60
C TRP A 156 5.11 1.15 12.12
N GLN A 157 5.75 2.13 12.77
CA GLN A 157 5.62 2.33 14.21
C GLN A 157 4.19 2.72 14.63
N ASP A 158 3.47 3.48 13.79
CA ASP A 158 2.05 3.82 14.02
C ASP A 158 1.09 2.65 13.76
N GLY A 159 1.57 1.51 13.25
CA GLY A 159 0.74 0.38 12.85
C GLY A 159 -0.02 0.58 11.53
N ARG A 160 0.24 1.66 10.78
CA ARG A 160 -0.37 1.93 9.47
C ARG A 160 0.17 1.02 8.36
N LEU A 161 1.38 0.50 8.51
CA LEU A 161 1.97 -0.48 7.60
C LEU A 161 2.00 -1.87 8.25
N PRO A 162 1.25 -2.86 7.73
CA PRO A 162 1.10 -4.18 8.33
C PRO A 162 2.29 -5.12 8.03
N VAL A 163 3.51 -4.64 8.27
CA VAL A 163 4.77 -5.35 8.00
C VAL A 163 5.60 -5.54 9.27
N HIS A 164 6.58 -6.41 9.18
CA HIS A 164 7.70 -6.52 10.09
C HIS A 164 8.97 -6.11 9.35
N ILE A 165 9.71 -5.12 9.86
CA ILE A 165 10.94 -4.64 9.22
C ILE A 165 12.12 -5.42 9.80
N ASN A 166 12.71 -6.31 8.99
CA ASN A 166 13.85 -7.14 9.37
C ASN A 166 15.11 -6.30 9.55
N CYS A 167 15.40 -5.42 8.59
CA CYS A 167 16.60 -4.59 8.60
C CYS A 167 16.48 -3.43 7.60
N VAL A 168 17.37 -2.45 7.76
CA VAL A 168 17.63 -1.40 6.79
C VAL A 168 19.04 -1.55 6.25
N ILE A 169 19.20 -1.60 4.94
CA ILE A 169 20.49 -1.71 4.26
C ILE A 169 20.74 -0.43 3.48
N SER A 170 21.96 0.09 3.55
CA SER A 170 22.30 1.33 2.84
C SER A 170 23.74 1.32 2.34
N ASN A 171 23.92 1.91 1.16
CA ASN A 171 25.23 2.15 0.59
C ASN A 171 25.94 3.40 1.16
N HIS A 172 25.32 4.07 2.15
CA HIS A 172 25.88 5.23 2.82
C HIS A 172 25.96 5.05 4.33
N LYS A 173 27.08 5.49 4.91
CA LYS A 173 27.23 5.54 6.36
C LYS A 173 26.37 6.68 6.90
N ARG A 174 25.61 6.39 7.95
CA ARG A 174 24.90 7.42 8.73
C ARG A 174 25.69 7.70 10.00
N ALA A 175 25.77 8.98 10.36
CA ALA A 175 26.38 9.35 11.63
C ALA A 175 25.56 8.75 12.79
N PRO A 176 26.23 8.38 13.90
CA PRO A 176 25.54 8.09 15.14
C PRO A 176 24.61 9.25 15.52
N ASN A 177 23.51 8.97 16.21
CA ASN A 177 22.54 9.98 16.66
C ASN A 177 21.71 10.71 15.58
N THR A 178 21.77 10.30 14.31
CA THR A 178 20.76 10.77 13.34
C THR A 178 19.37 10.27 13.71
N HIS A 179 18.34 10.98 13.28
CA HIS A 179 16.94 10.61 13.57
C HIS A 179 16.60 9.19 13.08
N VAL A 180 17.10 8.79 11.90
CA VAL A 180 16.97 7.40 11.39
C VAL A 180 17.65 6.40 12.34
N ILE A 181 18.94 6.60 12.66
CA ILE A 181 19.69 5.63 13.47
C ILE A 181 19.07 5.48 14.87
N ARG A 182 18.71 6.60 15.53
CA ARG A 182 18.03 6.54 16.83
C ARG A 182 16.69 5.83 16.76
N PHE A 183 15.94 6.03 15.68
CA PHE A 183 14.68 5.33 15.47
C PHE A 183 14.89 3.81 15.35
N LEU A 184 15.86 3.40 14.54
CA LEU A 184 16.18 1.99 14.30
C LEU A 184 16.66 1.31 15.58
N GLU A 185 17.60 1.93 16.30
CA GLU A 185 18.13 1.43 17.58
C GLU A 185 17.02 1.26 18.63
N ARG A 186 16.16 2.27 18.81
CA ARG A 186 15.05 2.22 19.77
C ARG A 186 14.06 1.09 19.48
N ASN A 187 13.86 0.75 18.21
CA ASN A 187 12.94 -0.30 17.78
C ASN A 187 13.63 -1.63 17.51
N GLY A 188 14.93 -1.76 17.79
CA GLY A 188 15.70 -3.00 17.56
C GLY A 188 15.83 -3.41 16.10
N VAL A 189 15.76 -2.48 15.15
CA VAL A 189 15.90 -2.76 13.71
C VAL A 189 17.37 -2.58 13.30
N PRO A 190 18.06 -3.63 12.82
CA PRO A 190 19.45 -3.53 12.36
C PRO A 190 19.63 -2.56 11.18
N TYR A 191 20.71 -1.79 11.22
CA TYR A 191 21.19 -0.97 10.09
C TYR A 191 22.50 -1.54 9.54
N HIS A 192 22.50 -1.95 8.27
CA HIS A 192 23.68 -2.49 7.60
C HIS A 192 24.24 -1.47 6.61
N TYR A 193 25.48 -1.05 6.85
CA TYR A 193 26.21 -0.19 5.92
C TYR A 193 27.05 -1.03 4.97
N LEU A 194 26.64 -1.08 3.71
CA LEU A 194 27.32 -1.82 2.63
C LEU A 194 27.74 -0.85 1.52
N PRO A 195 28.93 -0.22 1.61
CA PRO A 195 29.37 0.75 0.61
C PRO A 195 29.51 0.10 -0.76
N THR A 196 28.87 0.72 -1.76
CA THR A 196 28.94 0.30 -3.15
C THR A 196 29.93 1.14 -3.94
N THR A 197 30.58 0.50 -4.92
CA THR A 197 31.37 1.15 -5.96
C THR A 197 30.82 0.71 -7.34
N PRO A 198 31.21 1.37 -8.44
CA PRO A 198 30.80 0.93 -9.77
C PRO A 198 31.15 -0.53 -10.10
N VAL A 199 32.19 -1.07 -9.46
CA VAL A 199 32.68 -2.44 -9.67
C VAL A 199 32.12 -3.42 -8.63
N ASN A 200 31.83 -2.96 -7.41
CA ASN A 200 31.34 -3.80 -6.33
C ASN A 200 30.03 -3.24 -5.75
N LYS A 201 28.90 -3.87 -6.12
CA LYS A 201 27.57 -3.50 -5.64
C LYS A 201 27.16 -4.17 -4.33
N ARG A 202 28.00 -5.05 -3.77
CA ARG A 202 27.74 -5.78 -2.53
C ARG A 202 26.47 -6.65 -2.56
N GLU A 203 26.09 -7.11 -3.74
CA GLU A 203 24.82 -7.81 -3.96
C GLU A 203 24.76 -9.16 -3.22
N ASP A 204 25.88 -9.88 -3.10
CA ASP A 204 25.94 -11.14 -2.35
C ASP A 204 25.71 -10.90 -0.85
N GLU A 205 26.36 -9.89 -0.26
CA GLU A 205 26.13 -9.57 1.16
C GLU A 205 24.70 -9.05 1.41
N ILE A 206 24.10 -8.35 0.43
CA ILE A 206 22.68 -7.97 0.51
C ILE A 206 21.79 -9.22 0.52
N LEU A 207 22.03 -10.18 -0.38
CA LEU A 207 21.24 -11.43 -0.47
C LEU A 207 21.27 -12.21 0.85
N ASP A 208 22.44 -12.32 1.47
CA ASP A 208 22.61 -12.99 2.76
C ASP A 208 21.78 -12.34 3.88
N LEU A 209 21.69 -11.01 3.89
CA LEU A 209 20.93 -10.26 4.91
C LEU A 209 19.42 -10.29 4.69
N ILE A 210 18.95 -10.50 3.45
CA ILE A 210 17.52 -10.40 3.11
C ILE A 210 16.83 -11.75 2.91
N GLY A 211 17.52 -12.89 3.08
CA GLY A 211 16.99 -14.23 2.80
C GLY A 211 15.62 -14.51 3.45
N ASP A 212 15.43 -14.05 4.69
CA ASP A 212 14.19 -14.21 5.47
C ASP A 212 13.10 -13.15 5.18
N SER A 213 13.32 -12.25 4.22
CA SER A 213 12.34 -11.22 3.86
C SER A 213 11.39 -11.75 2.79
N ASP A 214 10.09 -11.50 2.94
CA ASP A 214 9.06 -11.88 1.98
C ASP A 214 9.11 -11.02 0.70
N PHE A 215 9.48 -9.75 0.83
CA PHE A 215 9.76 -8.85 -0.29
C PHE A 215 10.72 -7.72 0.13
N LEU A 216 11.29 -7.05 -0.87
CA LEU A 216 12.23 -5.95 -0.68
C LEU A 216 11.59 -4.60 -1.01
N VAL A 217 11.96 -3.55 -0.27
CA VAL A 217 11.53 -2.18 -0.55
C VAL A 217 12.75 -1.31 -0.88
N LEU A 218 12.75 -0.69 -2.05
CA LEU A 218 13.76 0.31 -2.42
C LEU A 218 13.25 1.71 -2.07
N ALA A 219 13.51 2.15 -0.84
CA ALA A 219 13.18 3.50 -0.38
C ALA A 219 14.25 4.48 -0.87
N ARG A 220 14.18 4.85 -2.15
CA ARG A 220 15.16 5.73 -2.81
C ARG A 220 16.58 5.14 -2.80
N TYR A 221 16.68 3.84 -3.05
CA TYR A 221 17.96 3.18 -3.30
C TYR A 221 18.43 3.50 -4.72
N MET A 222 19.60 4.15 -4.83
CA MET A 222 20.06 4.75 -6.08
C MET A 222 21.04 3.85 -6.86
N GLN A 223 21.21 2.59 -6.47
CA GLN A 223 22.04 1.64 -7.21
C GLN A 223 21.14 0.70 -8.02
N ILE A 224 21.53 0.45 -9.26
CA ILE A 224 20.85 -0.50 -10.14
C ILE A 224 21.15 -1.91 -9.63
N LEU A 225 20.12 -2.70 -9.32
CA LEU A 225 20.25 -4.12 -8.99
C LEU A 225 20.53 -4.93 -10.27
N SER A 226 21.47 -5.86 -10.23
CA SER A 226 21.80 -6.71 -11.38
C SER A 226 20.72 -7.77 -11.63
N GLY A 227 20.60 -8.24 -12.87
CA GLY A 227 19.73 -9.39 -13.18
C GLY A 227 20.11 -10.65 -12.40
N ARG A 228 21.40 -10.85 -12.03
CA ARG A 228 21.82 -11.94 -11.14
C ARG A 228 21.17 -11.79 -9.76
N PHE A 229 21.21 -10.59 -9.18
CA PHE A 229 20.58 -10.33 -7.89
C PHE A 229 19.08 -10.63 -7.93
N LEU A 230 18.37 -10.14 -8.96
CA LEU A 230 16.93 -10.37 -9.10
C LEU A 230 16.59 -11.86 -9.18
N ARG A 231 17.33 -12.63 -9.98
CA ARG A 231 17.12 -14.08 -10.10
C ARG A 231 17.47 -14.84 -8.83
N CYS A 232 18.55 -14.45 -8.13
CA CYS A 232 18.93 -15.09 -6.87
C CYS A 232 17.97 -14.78 -5.73
N TYR A 233 17.43 -13.56 -5.67
CA TYR A 233 16.44 -13.19 -4.65
C TYR A 233 15.10 -13.88 -4.87
N GLY A 234 14.63 -13.92 -6.13
CA GLY A 234 13.45 -14.70 -6.54
C GLY A 234 12.12 -14.27 -5.90
N LYS A 235 12.08 -13.10 -5.24
CA LYS A 235 10.90 -12.52 -4.61
C LYS A 235 10.68 -11.09 -5.09
N ASP A 236 9.50 -10.55 -4.81
CA ASP A 236 9.12 -9.22 -5.27
C ASP A 236 9.97 -8.11 -4.65
N ILE A 237 10.21 -7.07 -5.44
CA ILE A 237 10.93 -5.87 -5.03
C ILE A 237 10.08 -4.67 -5.45
N ILE A 238 9.68 -3.84 -4.48
CA ILE A 238 8.90 -2.63 -4.72
C ILE A 238 9.83 -1.42 -4.71
N ASN A 239 9.83 -0.65 -5.79
CA ASN A 239 10.63 0.57 -5.93
C ASN A 239 9.75 1.83 -5.92
N ILE A 240 10.35 2.96 -5.57
CA ILE A 240 9.78 4.30 -5.79
C ILE A 240 10.63 5.10 -6.77
N HIS A 241 10.06 5.40 -7.93
CA HIS A 241 10.61 6.30 -8.92
C HIS A 241 10.07 7.72 -8.70
N HIS A 242 10.97 8.70 -8.69
CA HIS A 242 10.69 10.15 -8.50
C HIS A 242 10.27 10.82 -9.80
N GLY A 243 9.20 10.30 -10.37
CA GLY A 243 8.63 10.77 -11.63
C GLY A 243 7.35 10.01 -11.96
N LEU A 244 6.56 10.59 -12.85
CA LEU A 244 5.41 9.91 -13.43
C LEU A 244 5.89 9.13 -14.67
N LEU A 245 6.18 7.85 -14.49
CA LEU A 245 6.57 6.98 -15.60
C LEU A 245 5.44 6.94 -16.65
N PRO A 246 5.77 6.94 -17.97
CA PRO A 246 7.11 6.77 -18.54
C PRO A 246 7.93 8.06 -18.70
N SER A 247 7.45 9.20 -18.19
CA SER A 247 8.12 10.50 -18.34
C SER A 247 9.30 10.67 -17.37
N PHE A 248 10.32 11.42 -17.79
CA PHE A 248 11.49 11.81 -16.97
C PHE A 248 12.32 10.64 -16.41
N LYS A 249 12.62 9.63 -17.23
CA LYS A 249 13.59 8.56 -16.87
C LYS A 249 15.01 9.15 -16.66
N GLY A 250 15.79 8.54 -15.77
CA GLY A 250 17.22 8.86 -15.59
C GLY A 250 17.55 9.87 -14.46
N GLY A 251 18.65 10.61 -14.62
CA GLY A 251 19.25 11.40 -13.55
C GLY A 251 18.56 12.75 -13.29
N ASN A 252 18.24 13.04 -12.02
CA ASN A 252 17.68 14.32 -11.53
C ASN A 252 16.34 14.78 -12.19
N PRO A 253 15.32 13.92 -12.27
CA PRO A 253 14.03 14.20 -12.89
C PRO A 253 13.27 15.37 -12.24
N SER A 254 13.40 15.61 -10.93
CA SER A 254 12.78 16.79 -10.30
C SER A 254 13.34 18.09 -10.89
N ARG A 255 14.65 18.15 -11.15
CA ARG A 255 15.25 19.33 -11.81
C ARG A 255 14.85 19.42 -13.28
N GLN A 256 14.83 18.29 -14.00
CA GLN A 256 14.36 18.26 -15.40
C GLN A 256 12.92 18.78 -15.52
N ALA A 257 12.02 18.30 -14.65
CA ALA A 257 10.62 18.71 -14.64
C ALA A 257 10.45 20.18 -14.25
N TYR A 258 11.26 20.68 -13.30
CA TYR A 258 11.30 22.10 -12.95
C TYR A 258 11.73 22.98 -14.13
N ASP A 259 12.85 22.64 -14.76
CA ASP A 259 13.40 23.40 -15.89
C ASP A 259 12.47 23.32 -17.14
N ALA A 260 11.76 22.20 -17.33
CA ALA A 260 10.75 22.05 -18.37
C ALA A 260 9.44 22.84 -18.10
N GLY A 261 9.28 23.39 -16.89
CA GLY A 261 8.13 24.22 -16.54
C GLY A 261 6.81 23.45 -16.52
N VAL A 262 6.83 22.16 -16.18
CA VAL A 262 5.62 21.32 -16.10
C VAL A 262 4.59 21.90 -15.13
N LYS A 263 3.33 21.49 -15.27
CA LYS A 263 2.22 21.89 -14.36
C LYS A 263 1.74 20.75 -13.47
N LEU A 264 2.29 19.56 -13.68
CA LEU A 264 2.07 18.36 -12.90
C LEU A 264 3.41 17.66 -12.71
N ILE A 265 3.64 17.20 -11.49
CA ILE A 265 4.70 16.26 -11.15
C ILE A 265 4.06 14.98 -10.63
N GLY A 266 4.82 13.89 -10.60
CA GLY A 266 4.32 12.64 -10.06
C GLY A 266 5.41 11.76 -9.47
N ALA A 267 4.96 10.68 -8.84
CA ALA A 267 5.80 9.60 -8.36
C ALA A 267 5.16 8.26 -8.75
N THR A 268 5.98 7.25 -8.99
CA THR A 268 5.51 5.93 -9.45
C THR A 268 6.13 4.84 -8.60
N SER A 269 5.29 4.04 -7.95
CA SER A 269 5.71 2.79 -7.32
C SER A 269 5.46 1.63 -8.26
N HIS A 270 6.45 0.76 -8.41
CA HIS A 270 6.40 -0.35 -9.36
C HIS A 270 7.23 -1.52 -8.86
N PHE A 271 6.97 -2.71 -9.39
CA PHE A 271 7.86 -3.86 -9.19
C PHE A 271 9.15 -3.68 -9.98
N VAL A 272 10.28 -4.15 -9.44
CA VAL A 272 11.56 -4.11 -10.15
C VAL A 272 11.67 -5.31 -11.09
N THR A 273 12.07 -5.04 -12.32
CA THR A 273 12.40 -6.02 -13.37
C THR A 273 13.85 -5.82 -13.83
N GLU A 274 14.35 -6.69 -14.72
CA GLU A 274 15.69 -6.51 -15.30
C GLU A 274 15.79 -5.20 -16.11
N GLU A 275 14.70 -4.80 -16.76
CA GLU A 275 14.56 -3.52 -17.43
C GLU A 275 14.34 -2.38 -16.42
N LEU A 276 15.27 -1.44 -16.40
CA LEU A 276 15.27 -0.30 -15.47
C LEU A 276 14.00 0.57 -15.64
N ASP A 277 13.30 0.79 -14.53
CA ASP A 277 12.08 1.62 -14.45
C ASP A 277 10.97 1.19 -15.43
N GLU A 278 10.89 -0.11 -15.79
CA GLU A 278 9.86 -0.64 -16.70
C GLU A 278 8.98 -1.74 -16.11
N GLY A 279 9.17 -2.08 -14.84
CA GLY A 279 8.38 -3.12 -14.23
C GLY A 279 6.92 -2.71 -14.00
N PRO A 280 6.04 -3.68 -13.71
CA PRO A 280 4.61 -3.41 -13.53
C PRO A 280 4.33 -2.35 -12.47
N ILE A 281 3.57 -1.33 -12.86
CA ILE A 281 3.19 -0.21 -11.99
C ILE A 281 2.19 -0.69 -10.94
N ILE A 282 2.41 -0.30 -9.68
CA ILE A 282 1.53 -0.59 -8.55
C ILE A 282 0.68 0.64 -8.22
N GLU A 283 1.29 1.81 -8.18
CA GLU A 283 0.64 3.06 -7.77
C GLU A 283 1.31 4.26 -8.45
N GLN A 284 0.49 5.27 -8.77
CA GLN A 284 0.97 6.55 -9.29
C GLN A 284 0.22 7.70 -8.63
N MET A 285 0.98 8.70 -8.19
CA MET A 285 0.41 9.91 -7.62
C MET A 285 0.90 11.13 -8.37
N VAL A 286 0.05 12.17 -8.45
CA VAL A 286 0.37 13.44 -9.11
C VAL A 286 0.03 14.62 -8.20
N GLU A 287 0.81 15.69 -8.34
CA GLU A 287 0.54 16.97 -7.68
C GLU A 287 0.71 18.12 -8.68
N ARG A 288 -0.11 19.18 -8.52
CA ARG A 288 0.03 20.41 -9.29
C ARG A 288 1.21 21.25 -8.82
N VAL A 289 1.94 21.77 -9.81
CA VAL A 289 3.01 22.76 -9.64
C VAL A 289 2.75 23.95 -10.56
N SER A 290 3.33 25.09 -10.22
CA SER A 290 3.12 26.36 -10.91
C SER A 290 4.43 27.12 -11.09
N HIS A 291 4.40 28.18 -11.91
CA HIS A 291 5.54 29.09 -12.07
C HIS A 291 5.92 29.86 -10.78
N ARG A 292 5.10 29.76 -9.72
CA ARG A 292 5.37 30.34 -8.41
C ARG A 292 6.20 29.43 -7.51
N ASP A 293 6.26 28.13 -7.83
CA ASP A 293 7.11 27.20 -7.12
C ASP A 293 8.57 27.50 -7.50
N ASN A 294 9.44 27.64 -6.49
CA ASN A 294 10.88 27.60 -6.70
C ASN A 294 11.37 26.14 -6.60
N LEU A 295 12.64 25.90 -6.94
CA LEU A 295 13.20 24.54 -6.94
C LEU A 295 13.06 23.84 -5.57
N ARG A 296 13.18 24.57 -4.47
CA ARG A 296 13.05 24.00 -3.12
C ARG A 296 11.63 23.53 -2.84
N SER A 297 10.62 24.37 -3.09
CA SER A 297 9.21 23.98 -2.90
C SER A 297 8.81 22.86 -3.86
N PHE A 298 9.37 22.85 -5.07
CA PHE A 298 9.15 21.80 -6.06
C PHE A 298 9.67 20.44 -5.58
N VAL A 299 10.92 20.39 -5.11
CA VAL A 299 11.52 19.17 -4.55
C VAL A 299 10.72 18.69 -3.34
N GLN A 300 10.28 19.59 -2.45
CA GLN A 300 9.48 19.20 -1.29
C GLN A 300 8.15 18.52 -1.67
N LYS A 301 7.47 19.01 -2.72
CA LYS A 301 6.26 18.38 -3.27
C LYS A 301 6.56 17.01 -3.88
N SER A 302 7.65 16.90 -4.65
CA SER A 302 8.12 15.61 -5.19
C SER A 302 8.35 14.58 -4.07
N GLU A 303 9.11 14.95 -3.03
CA GLU A 303 9.39 14.06 -1.90
C GLU A 303 8.10 13.67 -1.14
N ASN A 304 7.13 14.58 -1.04
CA ASN A 304 5.82 14.27 -0.43
C ASN A 304 5.01 13.26 -1.24
N LEU A 305 5.04 13.35 -2.57
CA LEU A 305 4.42 12.37 -3.44
C LEU A 305 5.11 11.01 -3.33
N GLU A 306 6.44 10.98 -3.32
CA GLU A 306 7.21 9.75 -3.23
C GLU A 306 6.90 8.95 -1.95
N LYS A 307 6.83 9.64 -0.81
CA LYS A 307 6.43 9.04 0.49
C LYS A 307 5.05 8.39 0.41
N GLN A 308 4.05 9.16 0.00
CA GLN A 308 2.66 8.71 -0.07
C GLN A 308 2.48 7.56 -1.05
N CYS A 309 3.10 7.67 -2.23
CA CYS A 309 3.04 6.65 -3.27
C CYS A 309 3.65 5.33 -2.79
N LEU A 310 4.85 5.37 -2.20
CA LEU A 310 5.52 4.16 -1.70
C LEU A 310 4.73 3.51 -0.55
N ALA A 311 4.26 4.31 0.42
CA ALA A 311 3.48 3.79 1.54
C ALA A 311 2.18 3.12 1.07
N LYS A 312 1.48 3.73 0.10
CA LYS A 312 0.26 3.17 -0.48
C LYS A 312 0.53 1.89 -1.27
N ALA A 313 1.62 1.82 -2.02
CA ALA A 313 2.02 0.62 -2.75
C ALA A 313 2.33 -0.56 -1.82
N ILE A 314 3.13 -0.33 -0.76
CA ILE A 314 3.45 -1.35 0.25
C ILE A 314 2.16 -1.85 0.91
N ARG A 315 1.28 -0.93 1.34
CA ARG A 315 0.02 -1.29 1.98
C ARG A 315 -0.87 -2.12 1.05
N SER A 316 -1.05 -1.68 -0.19
CA SER A 316 -1.89 -2.38 -1.18
C SER A 316 -1.36 -3.77 -1.46
N TYR A 317 -0.03 -3.92 -1.56
CA TYR A 317 0.61 -5.22 -1.71
C TYR A 317 0.34 -6.13 -0.49
N CYS A 318 0.52 -5.62 0.73
CA CYS A 318 0.27 -6.40 1.95
C CYS A 318 -1.20 -6.78 2.17
N GLU A 319 -2.14 -5.97 1.68
CA GLU A 319 -3.59 -6.23 1.72
C GLU A 319 -4.08 -7.10 0.54
N LEU A 320 -3.15 -7.68 -0.23
CA LEU A 320 -3.39 -8.48 -1.43
C LEU A 320 -4.27 -7.79 -2.47
N ARG A 321 -4.17 -6.46 -2.59
CA ARG A 321 -4.89 -5.68 -3.61
C ARG A 321 -4.22 -5.73 -4.97
N VAL A 322 -2.94 -6.05 -5.01
CA VAL A 322 -2.11 -5.99 -6.22
C VAL A 322 -1.85 -7.40 -6.73
N LEU A 323 -2.22 -7.67 -7.98
CA LEU A 323 -1.96 -8.92 -8.67
C LEU A 323 -1.21 -8.68 -9.99
N PRO A 324 -0.30 -9.57 -10.38
CA PRO A 324 0.36 -9.49 -11.67
C PRO A 324 -0.65 -9.72 -12.81
N TYR A 325 -0.59 -8.85 -13.81
CA TYR A 325 -1.39 -8.93 -15.04
C TYR A 325 -0.48 -8.76 -16.24
N GLU A 326 -0.47 -9.76 -17.12
CA GLU A 326 0.51 -9.82 -18.22
C GLU A 326 1.96 -9.71 -17.72
N VAL A 327 2.88 -9.29 -18.60
CA VAL A 327 4.29 -9.15 -18.27
C VAL A 327 4.59 -7.81 -17.57
N LYS A 328 3.86 -6.74 -17.91
CA LYS A 328 4.20 -5.36 -17.52
C LYS A 328 3.06 -4.59 -16.82
N LYS A 329 2.00 -5.26 -16.36
CA LYS A 329 0.85 -4.59 -15.73
C LYS A 329 0.45 -5.26 -14.42
N THR A 330 -0.42 -4.59 -13.69
CA THR A 330 -1.04 -5.11 -12.48
C THR A 330 -2.55 -4.95 -12.57
N VAL A 331 -3.27 -5.80 -11.84
CA VAL A 331 -4.64 -5.56 -11.41
C VAL A 331 -4.56 -5.04 -9.98
N VAL A 332 -5.18 -3.90 -9.71
CA VAL A 332 -5.22 -3.28 -8.38
C VAL A 332 -6.68 -3.15 -7.97
N PHE A 333 -7.06 -3.87 -6.91
CA PHE A 333 -8.41 -3.89 -6.32
C PHE A 333 -8.62 -2.83 -5.26
#